data_AF-A0A0G4AWL3-F1
#
_entry.id   AF-A0A0G4AWL3-F1
#
_cell.length_a   1.000
_cell.length_b   1.000
_cell.length_c   1.000
_cell.angle_alpha   90.00
_cell.angle_beta   90.00
_cell.angle_gamma   90.00
#
_symmetry.space_group_name_H-M   'P 1'
#
loop_
_entity.id
_entity.type
_entity.pdbx_description
1 polymer ?
#
loop_
_entity_poly.entity_id
_entity_poly.type
_entity_poly.pdbx_seq_one_letter_code
_entity_poly.pdbx_strand_id
1 'polypeptide(L)'
;MYSAKIIADSVSRHGQRLTTMEVVFPRMVLAEFNTHRVFSRNSASSRAIPVEKQLRKIKEQPFVPEYWGANQSGMQAEAELIAEAKDAALDEWLAARDSAVAHVEKLLAIGLHKQLANRILEPFMWHTVIVTATEWSNYFALRANEMAQPEIRKVSELMQAAYEASTPKQLSDDEWHLPLIQAEEYDGVFEKSDDARMISAARCARVSYLTHEGKRDLSADIVLYDRLTSGGHMSPLEHVARSLTKDELSEGEFRGNFRGWMQLRKLVPNEDDYAKVEKI
;
A
#
# COMPACT_ATOMS: atom_id res chain seq x y z
N MET A 1 3.77 13.92 4.05
CA MET A 1 4.21 13.00 5.08
C MET A 1 4.70 11.73 4.42
N TYR A 2 5.99 11.45 4.51
CA TYR A 2 6.52 10.12 4.22
C TYR A 2 6.38 9.25 5.47
N SER A 3 5.96 8.00 5.31
CA SER A 3 6.00 7.03 6.40
C SER A 3 6.12 5.61 5.88
N ALA A 4 6.73 4.75 6.68
CA ALA A 4 6.74 3.31 6.50
C ALA A 4 6.56 2.67 7.88
N LYS A 5 5.55 1.82 8.03
CA LYS A 5 5.23 1.13 9.27
C LYS A 5 5.09 -0.35 8.99
N ILE A 6 5.84 -1.18 9.72
CA ILE A 6 5.61 -2.62 9.74
C ILE A 6 4.28 -2.89 10.44
N ILE A 7 3.34 -3.53 9.74
CA ILE A 7 2.01 -3.88 10.28
C ILE A 7 1.82 -5.39 10.46
N ALA A 8 2.71 -6.20 9.88
CA ALA A 8 2.96 -7.58 10.28
C ALA A 8 4.33 -8.00 9.74
N ASP A 9 5.03 -8.86 10.47
CA ASP A 9 6.35 -9.36 10.08
C ASP A 9 6.55 -10.75 10.65
N SER A 10 6.82 -11.71 9.77
CA SER A 10 6.81 -13.12 10.12
C SER A 10 7.93 -13.88 9.41
N VAL A 11 8.41 -14.94 10.04
CA VAL A 11 9.29 -15.92 9.41
C VAL A 11 8.55 -17.25 9.34
N SER A 12 8.55 -17.85 8.16
CA SER A 12 8.06 -19.21 7.97
C SER A 12 8.93 -20.18 8.76
N ARG A 13 8.43 -21.39 9.01
CA ARG A 13 9.24 -22.46 9.64
C ARG A 13 10.52 -22.83 8.88
N HIS A 14 10.61 -22.38 7.63
CA HIS A 14 11.72 -22.64 6.71
C HIS A 14 12.66 -21.44 6.55
N GLY A 15 12.51 -20.41 7.39
CA GLY A 15 13.42 -19.26 7.42
C GLY A 15 13.08 -18.15 6.41
N GLN A 16 12.03 -18.30 5.60
CA GLN A 16 11.61 -17.24 4.66
C GLN A 16 10.79 -16.17 5.38
N ARG A 17 11.27 -14.93 5.37
CA ARG A 17 10.61 -13.76 5.98
C ARG A 17 9.54 -13.20 5.03
N LEU A 18 8.38 -12.88 5.60
CA LEU A 18 7.27 -12.20 4.95
C LEU A 18 6.93 -10.97 5.77
N THR A 19 6.95 -9.82 5.12
CA THR A 19 6.70 -8.54 5.79
C THR A 19 5.59 -7.80 5.09
N THR A 20 4.67 -7.25 5.86
CA THR A 20 3.62 -6.34 5.41
C THR A 20 3.86 -4.95 5.99
N MET A 21 3.88 -3.95 5.12
CA MET A 21 4.08 -2.54 5.48
C MET A 21 2.89 -1.69 5.07
N GLU A 22 2.52 -0.73 5.92
CA GLU A 22 1.75 0.44 5.51
C GLU A 22 2.73 1.56 5.16
N VAL A 23 2.61 2.11 3.96
CA VAL A 23 3.56 3.07 3.40
C VAL A 23 2.81 4.29 2.88
N VAL A 24 3.29 5.48 3.21
CA VAL A 24 2.75 6.75 2.70
C VAL A 24 3.82 7.50 1.90
N PHE A 25 3.48 7.87 0.66
CA PHE A 25 4.34 8.60 -0.25
C PHE A 25 3.52 9.53 -1.18
N PRO A 26 4.15 10.47 -1.91
CA PRO A 26 3.47 11.32 -2.87
C PRO A 26 2.82 10.50 -3.99
N ARG A 27 1.60 10.84 -4.38
CA ARG A 27 0.82 10.04 -5.35
C ARG A 27 1.53 9.85 -6.70
N MET A 28 2.43 10.77 -7.10
CA MET A 28 3.25 10.63 -8.30
C MET A 28 4.21 9.42 -8.25
N VAL A 29 4.69 9.03 -7.06
CA VAL A 29 5.59 7.88 -6.85
C VAL A 29 4.89 6.55 -7.14
N LEU A 30 3.55 6.50 -7.08
CA LEU A 30 2.79 5.25 -7.23
C LEU A 30 3.10 4.50 -8.52
N ALA A 31 3.29 5.22 -9.64
CA ALA A 31 3.57 4.58 -10.93
C ALA A 31 4.91 3.82 -10.90
N GLU A 32 5.96 4.45 -10.36
CA GLU A 32 7.28 3.84 -10.22
C GLU A 32 7.29 2.74 -9.15
N PHE A 33 6.61 2.93 -8.02
CA PHE A 33 6.44 1.89 -7.01
C PHE A 33 5.78 0.64 -7.61
N ASN A 34 4.81 0.84 -8.51
CA ASN A 34 4.06 -0.25 -9.11
C ASN A 34 4.83 -1.09 -10.14
N THR A 35 6.03 -0.66 -10.57
CA THR A 35 6.88 -1.47 -11.47
C THR A 35 7.45 -2.71 -10.78
N HIS A 36 7.44 -2.74 -9.44
CA HIS A 36 7.90 -3.87 -8.63
C HIS A 36 6.80 -4.95 -8.55
N ARG A 37 6.77 -5.80 -9.58
CA ARG A 37 5.66 -6.75 -9.83
C ARG A 37 5.48 -7.82 -8.75
N VAL A 38 6.55 -8.21 -8.06
CA VAL A 38 6.54 -9.25 -7.01
C VAL A 38 5.84 -8.78 -5.72
N PHE A 39 5.48 -7.51 -5.62
CA PHE A 39 4.74 -6.97 -4.48
C PHE A 39 3.24 -7.22 -4.60
N SER A 40 2.66 -7.82 -3.57
CA SER A 40 1.21 -7.86 -3.33
C SER A 40 0.79 -6.54 -2.67
N ARG A 41 -0.23 -5.87 -3.22
CA ARG A 41 -0.52 -4.46 -2.89
C ARG A 41 -2.02 -4.16 -2.82
N ASN A 42 -2.38 -3.33 -1.85
CA ASN A 42 -3.63 -2.56 -1.85
C ASN A 42 -3.33 -1.07 -1.70
N SER A 43 -3.95 -0.26 -2.56
CA SER A 43 -3.67 1.16 -2.71
C SER A 43 -4.94 1.99 -2.45
N ALA A 44 -4.80 3.10 -1.72
CA ALA A 44 -5.92 3.98 -1.41
C ALA A 44 -6.57 4.56 -2.68
N SER A 45 -7.87 4.34 -2.87
CA SER A 45 -8.56 4.79 -4.06
C SER A 45 -9.06 6.23 -3.91
N SER A 46 -8.62 7.11 -4.79
CA SER A 46 -9.17 8.47 -4.92
C SER A 46 -10.66 8.48 -5.28
N ARG A 47 -11.20 7.38 -5.84
CA ARG A 47 -12.64 7.23 -6.11
C ARG A 47 -13.46 6.91 -4.85
N ALA A 48 -12.84 6.31 -3.84
CA ALA A 48 -13.52 5.92 -2.61
C ALA A 48 -13.73 7.12 -1.68
N ILE A 49 -12.79 8.06 -1.67
CA ILE A 49 -12.76 9.21 -0.75
C ILE A 49 -13.64 10.36 -1.29
N PRO A 50 -14.53 10.95 -0.48
CA PRO A 50 -15.29 12.16 -0.86
C PRO A 50 -14.38 13.31 -1.30
N VAL A 51 -14.79 14.08 -2.32
CA VAL A 51 -13.94 15.14 -2.90
C VAL A 51 -13.69 16.25 -1.88
N GLU A 52 -14.68 16.59 -1.06
CA GLU A 52 -14.58 17.61 -0.01
C GLU A 52 -13.50 17.24 1.01
N LYS A 53 -13.37 15.95 1.34
CA LYS A 53 -12.31 15.45 2.23
C LYS A 53 -10.94 15.55 1.56
N GLN A 54 -10.85 15.30 0.26
CA GLN A 54 -9.59 15.45 -0.49
C GLN A 54 -9.17 16.91 -0.63
N LEU A 55 -10.11 17.80 -0.97
CA LEU A 55 -9.87 19.24 -1.06
C LEU A 55 -9.32 19.79 0.27
N ARG A 56 -9.91 19.39 1.40
CA ARG A 56 -9.41 19.77 2.73
C ARG A 56 -7.97 19.29 2.94
N LYS A 57 -7.70 18.00 2.70
CA LYS A 57 -6.34 17.43 2.85
C LYS A 57 -5.31 18.17 2.01
N ILE A 58 -5.65 18.55 0.78
CA ILE A 58 -4.71 19.25 -0.12
C ILE A 58 -4.50 20.70 0.28
N LYS A 59 -5.53 21.38 0.80
CA LYS A 59 -5.38 22.75 1.32
C LYS A 59 -4.52 22.79 2.59
N GLU A 60 -4.72 21.82 3.50
CA GLU A 60 -4.05 21.79 4.80
C GLU A 60 -2.65 21.15 4.73
N GLN A 61 -2.50 20.07 3.97
CA GLN A 61 -1.28 19.25 3.92
C GLN A 61 -1.02 18.69 2.50
N PRO A 62 -0.76 19.55 1.51
CA PRO A 62 -0.41 19.10 0.17
C PRO A 62 0.93 18.35 0.18
N PHE A 63 1.18 17.58 -0.86
CA PHE A 63 2.55 17.22 -1.21
C PHE A 63 3.27 18.43 -1.82
N VAL A 64 4.51 18.64 -1.37
CA VAL A 64 5.47 19.61 -1.89
C VAL A 64 6.81 18.87 -2.04
N PRO A 65 7.48 18.95 -3.20
CA PRO A 65 8.82 18.39 -3.38
C PRO A 65 9.84 18.92 -2.36
N GLU A 66 10.66 18.03 -1.81
CA GLU A 66 11.74 18.38 -0.87
C GLU A 66 13.04 18.76 -1.61
N TYR A 67 13.18 18.33 -2.87
CA TYR A 67 14.37 18.55 -3.70
C TYR A 67 13.97 19.20 -5.02
N TRP A 68 14.54 20.37 -5.32
CA TRP A 68 14.23 21.13 -6.54
C TRP A 68 15.44 21.11 -7.47
N GLY A 69 15.56 20.02 -8.23
CA GLY A 69 16.66 19.80 -9.16
C GLY A 69 16.73 20.85 -10.26
N ALA A 70 17.92 21.40 -10.50
CA ALA A 70 18.19 22.28 -11.62
C ALA A 70 18.09 21.51 -12.95
N ASN A 71 17.62 22.20 -13.99
CA ASN A 71 17.49 21.59 -15.31
C ASN A 71 18.85 21.23 -15.91
N GLN A 72 18.97 20.01 -16.43
CA GLN A 72 20.16 19.51 -17.12
C GLN A 72 19.79 18.41 -18.12
N SER A 73 20.73 18.01 -18.97
CA SER A 73 20.55 16.83 -19.82
C SER A 73 20.56 15.55 -18.99
N GLY A 74 19.68 14.59 -19.33
CA GLY A 74 19.59 13.31 -18.64
C GLY A 74 18.27 13.15 -17.86
N MET A 75 18.16 12.08 -17.07
CA MET A 75 16.93 11.77 -16.30
C MET A 75 16.99 12.28 -14.85
N GLN A 76 18.17 12.70 -14.38
CA GLN A 76 18.42 13.11 -13.00
C GLN A 76 19.01 14.52 -13.00
N ALA A 77 18.79 15.24 -11.91
CA ALA A 77 19.46 16.51 -11.64
C ALA A 77 20.66 16.27 -10.70
N GLU A 78 21.82 16.84 -11.03
CA GLU A 78 23.04 16.71 -10.21
C GLU A 78 23.11 17.76 -9.10
N ALA A 79 22.44 18.89 -9.28
CA ALA A 79 22.42 19.99 -8.34
C ALA A 79 21.00 20.54 -8.17
N GLU A 80 20.72 21.10 -6.99
CA GLU A 80 19.50 21.86 -6.77
C GLU A 80 19.60 23.29 -7.29
N LEU A 81 18.44 23.90 -7.51
CA LEU A 81 18.31 25.34 -7.71
C LEU A 81 18.93 26.12 -6.54
N ILE A 82 19.34 27.36 -6.81
CA ILE A 82 19.73 28.32 -5.76
C ILE A 82 18.51 28.71 -4.91
N ALA A 83 18.74 29.24 -3.71
CA ALA A 83 17.68 29.50 -2.72
C ALA A 83 16.51 30.31 -3.30
N GLU A 84 16.80 31.42 -3.98
CA GLU A 84 15.78 32.30 -4.55
C GLU A 84 14.93 31.60 -5.62
N ALA A 85 15.55 30.71 -6.40
CA ALA A 85 14.86 29.93 -7.42
C ALA A 85 14.05 28.76 -6.82
N LYS A 86 14.48 28.20 -5.68
CA LYS A 86 13.67 27.23 -4.92
C LYS A 86 12.41 27.88 -4.36
N ASP A 87 12.53 29.06 -3.78
CA ASP A 87 11.40 29.82 -3.26
C ASP A 87 10.39 30.13 -4.37
N ALA A 88 10.87 30.59 -5.53
CA ALA A 88 10.02 30.82 -6.70
C ALA A 88 9.34 29.52 -7.23
N ALA A 89 10.06 28.39 -7.24
CA ALA A 89 9.50 27.10 -7.66
C ALA A 89 8.44 26.59 -6.68
N LEU A 90 8.66 26.78 -5.37
CA LEU A 90 7.69 26.48 -4.33
C LEU A 90 6.41 27.32 -4.51
N ASP A 91 6.56 28.63 -4.69
CA ASP A 91 5.43 29.54 -4.89
C ASP A 91 4.58 29.13 -6.11
N GLU A 92 5.21 28.82 -7.24
CA GLU A 92 4.51 28.37 -8.46
C GLU A 92 3.84 27.01 -8.26
N TRP A 93 4.47 26.08 -7.56
CA TRP A 93 3.88 24.78 -7.23
C TRP A 93 2.61 24.92 -6.39
N LEU A 94 2.64 25.81 -5.39
CA LEU A 94 1.50 26.11 -4.54
C LEU A 94 0.40 26.86 -5.29
N ALA A 95 0.76 27.77 -6.22
CA ALA A 95 -0.19 28.43 -7.11
C ALA A 95 -0.89 27.43 -8.05
N ALA A 96 -0.16 26.46 -8.60
CA ALA A 96 -0.71 25.38 -9.41
C ALA A 96 -1.70 24.51 -8.62
N ARG A 97 -1.37 24.19 -7.35
CA ARG A 97 -2.29 23.50 -6.42
C ARG A 97 -3.57 24.31 -6.22
N ASP A 98 -3.47 25.61 -5.96
CA ASP A 98 -4.64 26.45 -5.67
C ASP A 98 -5.54 26.60 -6.90
N SER A 99 -4.95 26.69 -8.10
CA SER A 99 -5.66 26.64 -9.36
C SER A 99 -6.41 25.31 -9.54
N ALA A 100 -5.72 24.17 -9.33
CA ALA A 100 -6.33 22.84 -9.41
C ALA A 100 -7.52 22.69 -8.45
N VAL A 101 -7.38 23.16 -7.21
CA VAL A 101 -8.45 23.22 -6.22
C VAL A 101 -9.65 24.04 -6.71
N ALA A 102 -9.42 25.26 -7.20
CA ALA A 102 -10.48 26.13 -7.70
C ALA A 102 -11.22 25.51 -8.90
N HIS A 103 -10.50 24.82 -9.78
CA HIS A 103 -11.11 24.10 -10.90
C HIS A 103 -11.96 22.92 -10.43
N VAL A 104 -11.50 22.15 -9.44
CA VAL A 104 -12.29 21.05 -8.89
C VAL A 104 -13.55 21.53 -8.18
N GLU A 105 -13.48 22.63 -7.44
CA GLU A 105 -14.67 23.24 -6.82
C GLU A 105 -15.73 23.64 -7.87
N LYS A 106 -15.30 24.20 -9.01
CA LYS A 106 -16.20 24.49 -10.15
C LYS A 106 -16.79 23.21 -10.74
N LEU A 107 -16.01 22.15 -10.91
CA LEU A 107 -16.49 20.87 -11.43
C LEU A 107 -17.50 20.20 -10.49
N LEU A 108 -17.31 20.32 -9.18
CA LEU A 108 -18.30 19.87 -8.20
C LEU A 108 -19.60 20.66 -8.30
N ALA A 109 -19.53 21.98 -8.47
CA ALA A 109 -20.72 22.82 -8.65
C ALA A 109 -21.53 22.43 -9.91
N ILE A 110 -20.86 21.91 -10.95
CA ILE A 110 -21.49 21.37 -12.16
C ILE A 110 -22.08 19.96 -11.93
N GLY A 111 -21.72 19.29 -10.83
CA GLY A 111 -22.16 17.93 -10.51
C GLY A 111 -21.25 16.83 -11.04
N LEU A 112 -19.98 17.13 -11.36
CA LEU A 112 -19.03 16.09 -11.78
C LEU A 112 -18.74 15.09 -10.67
N HIS A 113 -18.83 13.80 -10.98
CA HIS A 113 -18.54 12.75 -10.02
C HIS A 113 -17.05 12.69 -9.63
N LYS A 114 -16.79 12.35 -8.35
CA LYS A 114 -15.46 12.25 -7.72
C LYS A 114 -14.44 11.40 -8.47
N GLN A 115 -14.90 10.44 -9.28
CA GLN A 115 -14.04 9.57 -10.08
C GLN A 115 -13.13 10.34 -11.03
N LEU A 116 -13.58 11.49 -11.53
CA LEU A 116 -12.82 12.35 -12.42
C LEU A 116 -12.31 13.61 -11.70
N ALA A 117 -13.13 14.24 -10.87
CA ALA A 117 -12.75 15.47 -10.17
C ALA A 117 -11.45 15.31 -9.35
N ASN A 118 -11.30 14.19 -8.62
CA ASN A 118 -10.10 13.94 -7.82
C ASN A 118 -8.82 13.72 -8.64
N ARG A 119 -8.90 13.48 -9.96
CA ARG A 119 -7.72 13.24 -10.80
C ARG A 119 -6.86 14.49 -11.00
N ILE A 120 -7.50 15.66 -11.08
CA ILE A 120 -6.84 16.97 -11.25
C ILE A 120 -5.94 17.29 -10.04
N LEU A 121 -6.28 16.72 -8.89
CA LEU A 121 -5.61 16.96 -7.63
C LEU A 121 -4.43 16.01 -7.36
N GLU A 122 -4.27 14.93 -8.13
CA GLU A 122 -3.29 13.87 -7.87
C GLU A 122 -1.83 14.36 -7.71
N PRO A 123 -1.33 15.38 -8.44
CA PRO A 123 0.03 15.89 -8.24
C PRO A 123 0.33 16.36 -6.81
N PHE A 124 -0.69 16.79 -6.06
CA PHE A 124 -0.55 17.37 -4.72
C PHE A 124 -1.00 16.41 -3.62
N MET A 125 -1.33 15.16 -3.95
CA MET A 125 -1.83 14.18 -3.00
C MET A 125 -0.72 13.35 -2.36
N TRP A 126 -0.89 13.06 -1.08
CA TRP A 126 -0.28 11.90 -0.43
C TRP A 126 -1.08 10.63 -0.74
N HIS A 127 -0.41 9.50 -0.72
CA HIS A 127 -0.97 8.21 -1.08
C HIS A 127 -0.51 7.12 -0.12
N THR A 128 -1.45 6.29 0.33
CA THR A 128 -1.20 5.19 1.25
C THR A 128 -1.32 3.86 0.52
N VAL A 129 -0.36 2.97 0.75
CA VAL A 129 -0.33 1.60 0.22
C VAL A 129 -0.06 0.62 1.35
N ILE A 130 -0.80 -0.48 1.36
CA ILE A 130 -0.40 -1.69 2.09
C ILE A 130 0.31 -2.59 1.10
N VAL A 131 1.51 -3.04 1.45
CA VAL A 131 2.36 -3.87 0.60
C VAL A 131 2.91 -5.05 1.39
N THR A 132 2.85 -6.25 0.80
CA THR A 132 3.43 -7.47 1.37
C THR A 132 4.37 -8.10 0.36
N ALA A 133 5.54 -8.56 0.83
CA ALA A 133 6.50 -9.27 0.01
C ALA A 133 7.48 -10.12 0.83
N THR A 134 8.10 -11.10 0.15
CA THR A 134 9.33 -11.78 0.60
C THR A 134 10.59 -11.15 0.01
N GLU A 135 10.49 -10.62 -1.21
CA GLU A 135 11.64 -10.14 -1.99
C GLU A 135 11.85 -8.61 -1.83
N TRP A 136 12.47 -8.19 -0.73
CA TRP A 136 12.73 -6.77 -0.45
C TRP A 136 14.09 -6.26 -0.94
N SER A 137 15.10 -7.13 -1.00
CA SER A 137 16.50 -6.73 -1.27
C SER A 137 16.67 -6.02 -2.61
N ASN A 138 16.06 -6.53 -3.68
CA ASN A 138 16.13 -5.90 -5.00
C ASN A 138 15.43 -4.54 -5.04
N TYR A 139 14.31 -4.39 -4.33
CA TYR A 139 13.62 -3.11 -4.23
C TYR A 139 14.49 -2.06 -3.53
N PHE A 140 15.06 -2.40 -2.37
CA PHE A 140 15.93 -1.48 -1.64
C PHE A 140 17.19 -1.14 -2.44
N ALA A 141 17.84 -2.11 -3.08
CA ALA A 141 19.03 -1.85 -3.91
C ALA A 141 18.77 -0.85 -5.05
N LEU A 142 17.57 -0.88 -5.65
CA LEU A 142 17.19 0.00 -6.76
C LEU A 142 16.62 1.33 -6.30
N ARG A 143 15.88 1.36 -5.20
CA ARG A 143 15.07 2.53 -4.80
C ARG A 143 15.59 3.23 -3.56
N ALA A 144 16.17 2.55 -2.58
CA ALA A 144 16.95 3.19 -1.51
C ALA A 144 18.37 3.49 -2.01
N ASN A 145 18.44 4.21 -3.13
CA ASN A 145 19.65 4.44 -3.91
C ASN A 145 19.71 5.92 -4.33
N GLU A 146 20.92 6.48 -4.38
CA GLU A 146 21.12 7.89 -4.72
C GLU A 146 20.71 8.24 -6.15
N MET A 147 20.73 7.27 -7.06
CA MET A 147 20.28 7.40 -8.44
C MET A 147 18.74 7.30 -8.58
N ALA A 148 18.02 6.92 -7.53
CA ALA A 148 16.56 6.93 -7.57
C ALA A 148 16.04 8.37 -7.46
N GLN A 149 14.85 8.61 -8.02
CA GLN A 149 14.18 9.91 -7.86
C GLN A 149 14.06 10.24 -6.35
N PRO A 150 14.32 11.49 -5.90
CA PRO A 150 14.35 11.83 -4.48
C PRO A 150 13.13 11.36 -3.68
N GLU A 151 11.93 11.44 -4.26
CA GLU A 151 10.69 11.09 -3.55
C GLU A 151 10.51 9.58 -3.34
N ILE A 152 10.83 8.73 -4.33
CA ILE A 152 10.79 7.28 -4.11
C ILE A 152 11.96 6.84 -3.23
N ARG A 153 13.12 7.49 -3.36
CA ARG A 153 14.29 7.22 -2.52
C ARG A 153 13.96 7.39 -1.06
N LYS A 154 13.40 8.54 -0.70
CA LYS A 154 13.05 8.89 0.67
C LYS A 154 12.17 7.84 1.32
N VAL A 155 11.09 7.42 0.65
CA VAL A 155 10.19 6.40 1.23
C VAL A 155 10.84 5.02 1.28
N SER A 156 11.68 4.68 0.30
CA SER A 156 12.37 3.38 0.25
C SER A 156 13.39 3.24 1.38
N GLU A 157 14.13 4.31 1.70
CA GLU A 157 15.05 4.36 2.85
C GLU A 157 14.30 4.19 4.17
N LEU A 158 13.13 4.84 4.33
CA LEU A 158 12.27 4.64 5.51
C LEU A 158 11.76 3.20 5.61
N MET A 159 11.35 2.60 4.50
CA MET A 159 10.92 1.20 4.45
C MET A 159 12.07 0.25 4.81
N GLN A 160 13.27 0.50 4.31
CA GLN A 160 14.45 -0.29 4.61
C GLN A 160 14.81 -0.20 6.10
N ALA A 161 14.86 1.01 6.65
CA ALA A 161 15.13 1.22 8.07
C ALA A 161 14.08 0.52 8.96
N ALA A 162 12.80 0.62 8.62
CA ALA A 162 11.72 -0.07 9.35
C ALA A 162 11.84 -1.60 9.25
N TYR A 163 12.22 -2.12 8.09
CA TYR A 163 12.44 -3.56 7.86
C TYR A 163 13.64 -4.09 8.67
N GLU A 164 14.75 -3.35 8.69
CA GLU A 164 15.97 -3.72 9.41
C GLU A 164 15.78 -3.63 10.93
N ALA A 165 15.01 -2.65 11.41
CA ALA A 165 14.71 -2.49 12.84
C ALA A 165 13.67 -3.50 13.38
N SER A 166 12.92 -4.16 12.51
CA SER A 166 11.86 -5.10 12.90
C SER A 166 12.40 -6.51 13.15
N THR A 167 11.94 -7.11 14.25
CA THR A 167 12.19 -8.53 14.57
C THR A 167 10.96 -9.35 14.16
N PRO A 168 11.06 -10.22 13.14
CA PRO A 168 9.92 -10.98 12.65
C PRO A 168 9.49 -12.09 13.63
N LYS A 169 8.18 -12.34 13.73
CA LYS A 169 7.63 -13.45 14.52
C LYS A 169 7.83 -14.78 13.80
N GLN A 170 8.47 -15.75 14.45
CA GLN A 170 8.52 -17.13 13.96
C GLN A 170 7.13 -17.76 14.04
N LEU A 171 6.61 -18.27 12.93
CA LEU A 171 5.31 -18.94 12.89
C LEU A 171 5.44 -20.48 12.86
N SER A 172 4.48 -21.16 13.49
CA SER A 172 4.26 -22.61 13.37
C SER A 172 3.39 -22.98 12.14
N ASP A 173 3.21 -24.28 11.89
CA ASP A 173 2.46 -24.81 10.74
C ASP A 173 0.98 -24.40 10.69
N ASP A 174 0.39 -24.19 11.87
CA ASP A 174 -1.01 -23.83 12.07
C ASP A 174 -1.23 -22.31 12.19
N GLU A 175 -0.16 -21.52 12.16
CA GLU A 175 -0.22 -20.06 12.29
C GLU A 175 -0.19 -19.35 10.92
N TRP A 176 -0.77 -18.15 10.92
CA TRP A 176 -0.90 -17.30 9.74
C TRP A 176 -0.23 -15.95 9.95
N HIS A 177 0.33 -15.40 8.88
CA HIS A 177 0.68 -14.00 8.77
C HIS A 177 -0.62 -13.20 8.59
N LEU A 178 -0.99 -12.43 9.62
CA LEU A 178 -2.28 -11.75 9.75
C LEU A 178 -2.10 -10.23 9.92
N PRO A 179 -1.84 -9.47 8.84
CA PRO A 179 -1.74 -8.00 8.92
C PRO A 179 -3.00 -7.36 9.51
N LEU A 180 -2.81 -6.29 10.29
CA LEU A 180 -3.90 -5.48 10.88
C LEU A 180 -4.80 -6.24 11.88
N ILE A 181 -4.40 -7.42 12.35
CA ILE A 181 -4.93 -8.02 13.58
C ILE A 181 -4.09 -7.50 14.75
N GLN A 182 -4.77 -6.94 15.75
CA GLN A 182 -4.16 -6.26 16.89
C GLN A 182 -3.77 -7.25 17.97
N ALA A 183 -2.78 -6.91 18.78
CA ALA A 183 -2.26 -7.79 19.82
C ALA A 183 -3.36 -8.26 20.81
N GLU A 184 -4.31 -7.38 21.13
CA GLU A 184 -5.40 -7.68 22.08
C GLU A 184 -6.50 -8.58 21.48
N GLU A 185 -6.48 -8.81 20.16
CA GLU A 185 -7.41 -9.72 19.48
C GLU A 185 -6.89 -11.17 19.48
N TYR A 186 -5.62 -11.41 19.85
CA TYR A 186 -5.06 -12.76 19.97
C TYR A 186 -5.44 -13.39 21.31
N ASP A 187 -6.06 -14.56 21.28
CA ASP A 187 -6.49 -15.30 22.48
C ASP A 187 -6.06 -16.79 22.48
N GLY A 188 -5.28 -17.22 21.49
CA GLY A 188 -4.84 -18.61 21.33
C GLY A 188 -5.72 -19.42 20.38
N VAL A 189 -6.95 -18.94 20.10
CA VAL A 189 -7.96 -19.62 19.29
C VAL A 189 -8.32 -18.78 18.07
N PHE A 190 -8.58 -17.49 18.25
CA PHE A 190 -9.01 -16.57 17.20
C PHE A 190 -8.03 -16.57 16.02
N GLU A 191 -6.74 -16.41 16.28
CA GLU A 191 -5.72 -16.30 15.22
C GLU A 191 -5.56 -17.56 14.36
N LYS A 192 -6.11 -18.70 14.81
CA LYS A 192 -6.10 -19.96 14.07
C LYS A 192 -7.37 -20.16 13.22
N SER A 193 -8.42 -19.38 13.51
CA SER A 193 -9.71 -19.46 12.84
C SER A 193 -9.68 -18.94 11.40
N ASP A 194 -10.70 -19.30 10.62
CA ASP A 194 -10.91 -18.71 9.31
C ASP A 194 -11.33 -17.24 9.42
N ASP A 195 -12.10 -16.88 10.45
CA ASP A 195 -12.54 -15.51 10.72
C ASP A 195 -11.36 -14.54 10.81
N ALA A 196 -10.28 -14.90 11.52
CA ALA A 196 -9.09 -14.05 11.61
C ALA A 196 -8.47 -13.76 10.23
N ARG A 197 -8.46 -14.76 9.34
CA ARG A 197 -7.95 -14.62 7.97
C ARG A 197 -8.85 -13.72 7.14
N MET A 198 -10.17 -13.92 7.23
CA MET A 198 -11.17 -13.10 6.54
C MET A 198 -11.10 -11.64 6.98
N ILE A 199 -11.06 -11.42 8.30
CA ILE A 199 -10.99 -10.09 8.93
C ILE A 199 -9.70 -9.38 8.54
N SER A 200 -8.56 -10.07 8.62
CA SER A 200 -7.26 -9.50 8.22
C SER A 200 -7.26 -9.07 6.75
N ALA A 201 -7.76 -9.91 5.83
CA ALA A 201 -7.89 -9.56 4.42
C ALA A 201 -8.86 -8.39 4.19
N ALA A 202 -10.02 -8.38 4.84
CA ALA A 202 -10.99 -7.29 4.75
C ALA A 202 -10.41 -5.96 5.24
N ARG A 203 -9.61 -5.97 6.31
CA ARG A 203 -8.92 -4.78 6.82
C ARG A 203 -7.85 -4.27 5.84
N CYS A 204 -7.12 -5.16 5.17
CA CYS A 204 -6.18 -4.77 4.11
C CYS A 204 -6.88 -4.06 2.94
N ALA A 205 -8.14 -4.40 2.65
CA ALA A 205 -8.94 -3.71 1.63
C ALA A 205 -9.33 -2.26 2.02
N ARG A 206 -9.31 -1.91 3.32
CA ARG A 206 -9.77 -0.62 3.85
C ARG A 206 -8.70 0.49 3.86
N VAL A 207 -7.59 0.32 3.13
CA VAL A 207 -6.51 1.31 3.00
C VAL A 207 -7.00 2.74 2.64
N SER A 208 -8.16 2.87 1.98
CA SER A 208 -8.74 4.17 1.61
C SER A 208 -9.44 4.91 2.75
N TYR A 209 -9.84 4.20 3.81
CA TYR A 209 -10.73 4.73 4.84
C TYR A 209 -10.02 5.12 6.13
N LEU A 210 -8.76 4.70 6.34
CA LEU A 210 -7.87 5.10 7.44
C LEU A 210 -8.61 5.33 8.77
N THR A 211 -9.49 4.39 9.11
CA THR A 211 -10.06 4.22 10.45
C THR A 211 -9.64 2.85 10.97
N HIS A 212 -8.36 2.49 10.79
CA HIS A 212 -7.80 1.34 11.49
C HIS A 212 -7.83 1.54 13.02
N GLU A 213 -8.05 2.79 13.45
CA GLU A 213 -8.31 3.23 14.84
C GLU A 213 -9.81 3.42 15.16
N GLY A 214 -10.72 3.14 14.22
CA GLY A 214 -12.17 3.29 14.39
C GLY A 214 -12.83 2.11 15.12
N LYS A 215 -14.14 2.21 15.34
CA LYS A 215 -14.96 1.17 15.99
C LYS A 215 -14.83 -0.15 15.21
N ARG A 216 -14.19 -1.13 15.85
CA ARG A 216 -13.91 -2.47 15.31
C ARG A 216 -15.21 -3.27 15.32
N ASP A 217 -15.67 -3.67 14.15
CA ASP A 217 -16.84 -4.52 13.98
C ASP A 217 -16.41 -5.73 13.15
N LEU A 218 -16.13 -6.83 13.85
CA LEU A 218 -15.66 -8.07 13.24
C LEU A 218 -16.70 -8.63 12.25
N SER A 219 -17.99 -8.46 12.56
CA SER A 219 -19.07 -8.90 11.66
C SER A 219 -19.07 -8.08 10.37
N ALA A 220 -18.83 -6.76 10.47
CA ALA A 220 -18.70 -5.91 9.28
C ALA A 220 -17.44 -6.20 8.45
N ASP A 221 -16.37 -6.69 9.08
CA ASP A 221 -15.16 -7.14 8.38
C ASP A 221 -15.43 -8.45 7.62
N ILE A 222 -16.13 -9.42 8.22
CA ILE A 222 -16.54 -10.68 7.54
C ILE A 222 -17.46 -10.37 6.35
N VAL A 223 -18.48 -9.53 6.54
CA VAL A 223 -19.38 -9.11 5.44
C VAL A 223 -18.61 -8.42 4.31
N LEU A 224 -17.56 -7.66 4.63
CA LEU A 224 -16.69 -7.07 3.61
C LEU A 224 -15.87 -8.14 2.89
N TYR A 225 -15.32 -9.11 3.59
CA TYR A 225 -14.62 -10.25 2.98
C TYR A 225 -15.49 -10.96 1.93
N ASP A 226 -16.73 -11.29 2.29
CA ASP A 226 -17.66 -11.98 1.38
C ASP A 226 -17.93 -11.17 0.11
N ARG A 227 -18.11 -9.85 0.24
CA ARG A 227 -18.29 -8.95 -0.93
C ARG A 227 -17.04 -8.88 -1.80
N LEU A 228 -15.84 -8.95 -1.21
CA LEU A 228 -14.59 -8.91 -1.96
C LEU A 228 -14.43 -10.19 -2.78
N THR A 229 -14.66 -11.35 -2.18
CA THR A 229 -14.52 -12.64 -2.86
C THR A 229 -15.61 -12.85 -3.90
N SER A 230 -16.87 -12.53 -3.60
CA SER A 230 -17.97 -12.61 -4.57
C SER A 230 -17.81 -11.60 -5.73
N GLY A 231 -17.17 -10.45 -5.45
CA GLY A 231 -16.90 -9.40 -6.43
C GLY A 231 -15.59 -9.56 -7.22
N GLY A 232 -14.82 -10.63 -6.98
CA GLY A 232 -13.54 -10.86 -7.69
C GLY A 232 -12.40 -9.95 -7.26
N HIS A 233 -12.57 -9.22 -6.16
CA HIS A 233 -11.59 -8.30 -5.62
C HIS A 233 -10.58 -9.03 -4.73
N MET A 234 -9.72 -9.83 -5.37
CA MET A 234 -8.85 -10.79 -4.69
C MET A 234 -7.55 -10.22 -4.11
N SER A 235 -7.13 -9.02 -4.49
CA SER A 235 -5.84 -8.47 -4.02
C SER A 235 -5.70 -8.36 -2.49
N PRO A 236 -6.74 -8.05 -1.68
CA PRO A 236 -6.62 -8.03 -0.23
C PRO A 236 -6.25 -9.38 0.39
N LEU A 237 -6.62 -10.49 -0.26
CA LEU A 237 -6.32 -11.84 0.19
C LEU A 237 -4.86 -12.24 -0.10
N GLU A 238 -4.11 -11.43 -0.84
CA GLU A 238 -2.69 -11.67 -1.12
C GLU A 238 -1.79 -11.29 0.06
N HIS A 239 -2.29 -10.49 1.00
CA HIS A 239 -1.55 -10.05 2.19
C HIS A 239 -1.53 -11.08 3.31
N VAL A 240 -2.57 -11.91 3.39
CA VAL A 240 -2.72 -12.97 4.40
C VAL A 240 -2.11 -14.25 3.86
N ALA A 241 -1.24 -14.92 4.63
CA ALA A 241 -0.56 -16.12 4.17
C ALA A 241 -0.16 -17.06 5.30
N ARG A 242 -0.02 -18.35 5.01
CA ARG A 242 0.59 -19.35 5.90
C ARG A 242 1.92 -19.85 5.36
N SER A 243 2.74 -20.42 6.22
CA SER A 243 3.93 -21.17 5.78
C SER A 243 3.50 -22.31 4.85
N LEU A 244 4.31 -22.59 3.83
CA LEU A 244 4.21 -23.86 3.11
C LEU A 244 4.65 -25.00 4.03
N THR A 245 3.97 -26.15 3.90
CA THR A 245 4.38 -27.40 4.54
C THR A 245 5.60 -28.01 3.83
N LYS A 246 6.13 -29.12 4.35
CA LYS A 246 7.35 -29.77 3.85
C LYS A 246 7.11 -30.36 2.48
N ASP A 247 5.91 -30.91 2.31
CA ASP A 247 5.50 -31.57 1.08
C ASP A 247 5.05 -30.56 0.01
N GLU A 248 4.61 -29.36 0.43
CA GLU A 248 4.28 -28.25 -0.48
C GLU A 248 5.51 -27.42 -0.90
N LEU A 249 6.59 -27.51 -0.12
CA LEU A 249 7.84 -26.84 -0.43
C LEU A 249 8.54 -27.51 -1.60
N SER A 250 8.89 -26.68 -2.56
CA SER A 250 9.80 -26.97 -3.66
C SER A 250 10.84 -25.87 -3.68
N GLU A 251 12.11 -26.24 -3.88
CA GLU A 251 13.21 -25.30 -3.84
C GLU A 251 13.04 -24.22 -4.91
N GLY A 252 13.08 -22.95 -4.49
CA GLY A 252 13.02 -21.80 -5.41
C GLY A 252 11.65 -21.52 -6.04
N GLU A 253 10.57 -22.21 -5.66
CA GLU A 253 9.24 -21.96 -6.23
C GLU A 253 8.50 -20.82 -5.53
N PHE A 254 7.79 -20.02 -6.33
CA PHE A 254 6.85 -19.02 -5.85
C PHE A 254 5.44 -19.61 -5.79
N ARG A 255 4.68 -19.25 -4.75
CA ARG A 255 3.22 -19.45 -4.71
C ARG A 255 2.56 -18.09 -4.77
N GLY A 256 2.06 -17.74 -5.96
CA GLY A 256 1.70 -16.36 -6.28
C GLY A 256 2.95 -15.49 -6.25
N ASN A 257 2.96 -14.48 -5.38
CA ASN A 257 4.07 -13.53 -5.28
C ASN A 257 5.14 -13.89 -4.23
N PHE A 258 4.94 -14.94 -3.43
CA PHE A 258 5.77 -15.20 -2.25
C PHE A 258 6.57 -16.51 -2.35
N ARG A 259 7.78 -16.51 -1.78
CA ARG A 259 8.60 -17.72 -1.58
C ARG A 259 8.36 -18.32 -0.19
N GLY A 260 8.05 -19.61 -0.11
CA GLY A 260 7.88 -20.29 1.19
C GLY A 260 6.53 -20.04 1.88
N TRP A 261 5.61 -19.31 1.23
CA TRP A 261 4.30 -18.92 1.78
C TRP A 261 3.17 -19.24 0.81
N MET A 262 2.02 -19.68 1.33
CA MET A 262 0.77 -19.82 0.60
C MET A 262 -0.15 -18.63 0.92
N GLN A 263 -0.44 -17.79 -0.07
CA GLN A 263 -1.40 -16.69 0.06
C GLN A 263 -2.82 -17.22 0.26
N LEU A 264 -3.64 -16.56 1.09
CA LEU A 264 -5.05 -16.89 1.28
C LEU A 264 -5.81 -16.91 -0.05
N ARG A 265 -5.47 -15.97 -0.96
CA ARG A 265 -6.01 -15.92 -2.32
C ARG A 265 -5.93 -17.27 -3.05
N LYS A 266 -4.84 -18.03 -2.88
CA LYS A 266 -4.64 -19.33 -3.55
C LYS A 266 -5.54 -20.45 -3.05
N LEU A 267 -6.25 -20.22 -1.96
CA LEU A 267 -7.24 -21.15 -1.42
C LEU A 267 -8.66 -20.85 -1.91
N VAL A 268 -8.86 -19.73 -2.62
CA VAL A 268 -10.15 -19.36 -3.18
C VAL A 268 -10.36 -20.08 -4.53
N PRO A 269 -11.49 -20.80 -4.72
CA PRO A 269 -11.79 -21.42 -6.00
C PRO A 269 -11.85 -20.40 -7.14
N ASN A 270 -11.26 -20.74 -8.29
CA ASN A 270 -11.22 -19.90 -9.49
C ASN A 270 -10.60 -18.49 -9.26
N GLU A 271 -9.70 -18.33 -8.30
CA GLU A 271 -9.03 -17.05 -7.99
C GLU A 271 -8.27 -16.44 -9.18
N ASP A 272 -7.87 -17.30 -10.12
CA ASP A 272 -7.13 -16.98 -11.34
C ASP A 272 -8.04 -16.51 -12.48
N ASP A 273 -9.33 -16.83 -12.42
CA ASP A 273 -10.30 -16.54 -13.48
C ASP A 273 -11.66 -16.12 -12.92
N TYR A 274 -11.83 -14.80 -12.76
CA TYR A 274 -13.06 -14.22 -12.24
C TYR A 274 -14.29 -14.51 -13.11
N ALA A 275 -14.12 -14.89 -14.40
CA ALA A 275 -15.27 -15.26 -15.23
C ALA A 275 -15.96 -16.55 -14.75
N LYS A 276 -15.27 -17.36 -13.95
CA LYS A 276 -15.79 -18.62 -13.37
C LYS A 276 -16.37 -18.45 -11.96
N VAL A 277 -16.31 -17.25 -11.37
CA VAL A 277 -16.95 -16.98 -10.09
C VAL A 277 -18.45 -16.79 -10.33
N GLU A 278 -19.28 -17.60 -9.67
CA GLU A 278 -20.74 -17.48 -9.76
C GLU A 278 -21.17 -16.09 -9.27
N LYS A 279 -21.78 -15.31 -10.16
CA LYS A 279 -22.33 -14.00 -9.82
C LYS A 279 -23.66 -14.23 -9.11
N ILE A 280 -23.69 -13.99 -7.80
CA ILE A 280 -24.91 -13.94 -6.98
C ILE A 280 -25.70 -12.69 -7.32
#